data_AF-A0A1X1YBP2-F1
#
_entry.id   AF-A0A1X1YBP2-F1
#
_cell.length_a   1.000
_cell.length_b   1.000
_cell.length_c   1.000
_cell.angle_alpha   90.00
_cell.angle_beta   90.00
_cell.angle_gamma   90.00
#
_symmetry.space_group_name_H-M   'P 1'
#
loop_
_entity.id
_entity.type
_entity.pdbx_description
1 polymer ?
#
loop_
_entity_poly.entity_id
_entity_poly.type
_entity_poly.pdbx_seq_one_letter_code
_entity_poly.pdbx_strand_id
1 'polypeptide(L)' 'MTVEFTSVYPDGEHVRTAVLDVENPGVTEDELYDWAGDNLQPHTGDGKHTSGDAGYFAEIRDCADRPDLVGREFSWGV' A
#
# COMPACT_ATOMS: atom_id res chain seq x y z
N MET A 1 -3.52 -5.63 -10.44
CA MET A 1 -3.53 -4.15 -10.25
C MET A 1 -2.10 -3.65 -10.08
N THR A 2 -1.84 -2.37 -10.36
CA THR A 2 -0.52 -1.74 -10.16
C THR A 2 -0.56 -0.83 -8.94
N VAL A 3 0.41 -1.00 -8.04
CA VAL A 3 0.52 -0.25 -6.79
C VAL A 3 1.94 0.30 -6.67
N GLU A 4 2.05 1.56 -6.28
CA GLU A 4 3.30 2.18 -5.87
C GLU A 4 3.40 2.12 -4.35
N PHE A 5 4.50 1.54 -3.87
CA PHE A 5 4.83 1.44 -2.47
C PHE A 5 5.93 2.42 -2.13
N THR A 6 5.70 3.19 -1.07
CA THR A 6 6.67 4.14 -0.53
C THR A 6 6.94 3.79 0.91
N SER A 7 8.21 3.55 1.25
CA SER A 7 8.65 3.32 2.63
C SER A 7 9.60 4.44 3.04
N VAL A 8 9.27 5.14 4.11
CA VAL A 8 10.06 6.24 4.67
C VAL A 8 10.79 5.73 5.91
N TYR A 9 12.10 5.89 5.90
CA TYR A 9 13.01 5.52 6.99
C TYR A 9 13.94 6.69 7.31
N PRO A 10 14.70 6.64 8.43
CA PRO A 10 15.69 7.67 8.74
C PRO A 10 16.78 7.86 7.67
N ASP A 11 17.05 6.84 6.85
CA ASP A 11 18.02 6.89 5.76
C ASP A 11 17.45 7.44 4.45
N GLY A 12 16.12 7.60 4.35
CA GLY A 12 15.44 8.21 3.22
C GLY A 12 14.15 7.51 2.82
N GLU A 13 13.63 7.93 1.67
CA GLU A 13 12.43 7.39 1.04
C GLU A 13 12.80 6.33 0.00
N HIS A 14 12.10 5.20 0.06
CA HIS A 14 12.30 4.06 -0.84
C HIS A 14 11.00 3.80 -1.60
N VAL A 15 10.99 4.15 -2.88
CA VAL A 15 9.82 4.01 -3.77
C VAL A 15 9.99 2.81 -4.68
N ARG A 16 8.94 2.00 -4.82
CA ARG A 16 8.90 0.89 -5.78
C ARG A 16 7.49 0.67 -6.32
N THR A 17 7.39 0.27 -7.57
CA THR A 17 6.11 -0.17 -8.17
C THR A 17 6.03 -1.69 -8.19
N ALA A 18 4.85 -2.24 -7.93
CA ALA A 18 4.57 -3.66 -8.07
C ALA A 18 3.24 -3.91 -8.78
N VAL A 19 3.19 -4.99 -9.55
CA VAL A 19 1.94 -5.54 -10.09
C VAL A 19 1.51 -6.67 -9.17
N LEU A 20 0.32 -6.54 -8.59
CA LEU A 20 -0.27 -7.51 -7.67
C LEU A 20 -1.42 -8.24 -8.37
N ASP A 21 -1.44 -9.56 -8.19
CA ASP A 21 -2.54 -10.45 -8.58
C ASP A 21 -3.29 -10.84 -7.30
N VAL A 22 -4.25 -9.99 -6.93
CA VAL A 22 -5.02 -10.07 -5.69
C VAL A 22 -6.49 -9.85 -5.99
N GLU A 23 -7.36 -10.31 -5.09
CA GLU A 23 -8.80 -10.12 -5.22
C GLU A 23 -9.18 -8.65 -5.25
N ASN A 24 -10.33 -8.36 -5.83
CA ASN A 24 -10.80 -6.99 -5.97
C ASN A 24 -11.08 -6.34 -4.60
N PRO A 25 -10.76 -5.05 -4.44
CA PRO A 25 -10.98 -4.35 -3.19
C PRO A 25 -12.47 -4.27 -2.82
N GLY A 26 -12.74 -4.29 -1.52
CA GLY A 26 -14.08 -4.12 -0.95
C GLY A 26 -14.79 -2.84 -1.40
N VAL A 27 -16.11 -2.79 -1.24
CA VAL A 27 -16.93 -1.66 -1.72
C VAL A 27 -17.12 -0.59 -0.64
N THR A 28 -17.06 -0.96 0.63
CA THR A 28 -17.11 -0.03 1.75
C THR A 28 -15.70 0.40 2.17
N GLU A 29 -15.58 1.54 2.85
CA GLU A 29 -14.28 2.01 3.38
C GLU A 29 -13.68 1.00 4.36
N ASP A 30 -14.47 0.38 5.24
CA ASP A 30 -13.98 -0.61 6.21
C ASP A 30 -13.42 -1.85 5.50
N GLU A 31 -14.16 -2.43 4.55
CA GLU A 31 -13.68 -3.56 3.75
C GLU A 31 -12.45 -3.20 2.91
N LEU A 32 -12.36 -1.95 2.45
CA LEU A 32 -11.22 -1.47 1.68
C LEU A 32 -9.95 -1.37 2.54
N TYR A 33 -10.05 -0.88 3.77
CA TYR A 33 -8.93 -0.85 4.71
C TYR A 33 -8.50 -2.24 5.15
N ASP A 34 -9.45 -3.14 5.43
CA ASP A 34 -9.16 -4.54 5.74
C ASP A 34 -8.45 -5.22 4.57
N TRP A 35 -8.99 -5.07 3.36
CA TRP A 35 -8.37 -5.57 2.13
C TRP A 35 -6.95 -5.03 1.93
N ALA A 36 -6.72 -3.73 2.16
CA ALA A 36 -5.41 -3.11 2.00
C ALA A 36 -4.43 -3.66 3.05
N GLY A 37 -4.89 -3.90 4.28
CA GLY A 37 -4.11 -4.58 5.32
C GLY A 37 -3.66 -5.98 4.91
N ASP A 38 -4.55 -6.76 4.29
CA ASP A 38 -4.24 -8.13 3.88
C ASP A 38 -3.41 -8.22 2.59
N ASN A 39 -3.64 -7.30 1.63
CA ASN A 39 -3.12 -7.43 0.27
C ASN A 39 -2.01 -6.43 -0.08
N LEU A 40 -1.93 -5.27 0.58
CA LEU A 40 -0.95 -4.23 0.28
C LEU A 40 0.10 -4.11 1.38
N GLN A 41 -0.32 -4.06 2.64
CA GLN A 41 0.58 -3.90 3.78
C GLN A 41 1.73 -4.91 3.81
N PRO A 42 1.56 -6.21 3.48
CA PRO A 42 2.67 -7.19 3.50
C PRO A 42 3.76 -6.90 2.47
N HIS A 43 3.47 -6.06 1.48
CA HIS A 43 4.44 -5.59 0.49
C HIS A 43 5.12 -4.28 0.92
N THR A 44 4.67 -3.64 1.99
CA THR A 44 5.35 -2.45 2.52
C THR A 44 6.53 -2.84 3.40
N GLY A 45 7.51 -1.95 3.47
CA GLY A 45 8.69 -2.12 4.27
C GLY A 45 9.66 -3.21 3.82
N ASP A 46 10.86 -3.18 4.39
CA ASP A 46 11.96 -4.08 4.08
C ASP A 46 12.19 -5.16 5.16
N GLY A 47 11.34 -5.19 6.18
CA GLY A 47 11.46 -6.07 7.35
C GLY A 47 12.63 -5.75 8.28
N LYS A 48 13.43 -4.70 8.01
CA LYS A 48 14.61 -4.32 8.80
C LYS A 48 14.32 -3.19 9.78
N HIS A 49 13.34 -2.34 9.48
CA HIS A 49 13.00 -1.15 10.25
C HIS A 49 11.63 -1.30 10.93
N THR A 50 11.58 -2.14 11.96
CA THR A 50 10.34 -2.43 12.72
C THR A 50 10.12 -1.50 13.92
N SER A 51 11.04 -0.57 14.18
CA SER A 51 11.01 0.31 15.36
C SER A 51 10.96 1.81 15.00
N GLY A 52 9.89 2.48 15.46
CA GLY A 52 9.91 3.88 15.87
C GLY A 52 9.43 4.92 14.85
N ASP A 53 10.09 5.05 13.70
CA ASP A 53 9.94 6.23 12.83
C ASP A 53 9.77 5.86 11.35
N ALA A 54 9.10 4.74 11.07
CA ALA A 54 8.86 4.27 9.71
C ALA A 54 7.42 4.57 9.25
N GLY A 55 7.31 5.20 8.08
CA GLY A 55 6.04 5.41 7.39
C GLY A 55 5.93 4.51 6.16
N TYR A 56 4.81 3.83 5.99
CA TYR A 56 4.55 2.91 4.90
C TYR A 56 3.33 3.35 4.13
N PHE A 57 3.48 3.56 2.83
CA PHE A 57 2.41 4.05 1.97
C PHE A 57 2.24 3.11 0.77
N ALA A 58 1.00 2.99 0.30
CA ALA A 58 0.65 2.28 -0.92
C ALA A 58 -0.38 3.07 -1.71
N GLU A 59 -0.03 3.52 -2.91
CA GLU A 59 -0.91 4.24 -3.82
C GLU A 59 -1.31 3.34 -5.00
N ILE A 60 -2.62 3.20 -5.24
CA ILE A 60 -3.13 2.46 -6.40
C ILE A 60 -2.89 3.30 -7.67
N ARG A 61 -2.01 2.82 -8.56
CA ARG A 61 -1.70 3.46 -9.84
C ARG A 61 -2.57 2.95 -10.99
N ASP A 62 -3.03 1.70 -10.92
CA ASP A 62 -3.92 1.10 -11.92
C ASP A 62 -4.77 -0.01 -11.31
N CYS A 63 -6.08 0.06 -11.52
CA CYS A 63 -7.04 -0.98 -11.12
C CYS A 63 -8.23 -1.00 -12.08
N ALA A 64 -8.19 -1.88 -13.09
CA ALA A 64 -9.21 -1.93 -14.15
C ALA A 64 -10.63 -2.20 -13.63
N ASP A 65 -10.76 -3.03 -12.58
CA ASP A 65 -12.05 -3.41 -12.01
C ASP A 65 -12.63 -2.35 -11.06
N ARG A 66 -11.78 -1.48 -10.52
CA ARG A 66 -12.14 -0.38 -9.61
C ARG A 66 -11.34 0.89 -9.96
N PRO A 67 -11.63 1.52 -11.12
CA PRO A 67 -10.90 2.70 -11.57
C PRO A 67 -11.11 3.91 -10.65
N ASP A 68 -12.15 3.91 -9.82
CA ASP A 68 -12.41 4.89 -8.76
C ASP A 68 -11.32 4.94 -7.68
N LEU A 69 -10.56 3.85 -7.54
CA LEU A 69 -9.49 3.74 -6.55
C LEU A 69 -8.13 4.22 -7.07
N VAL A 70 -8.00 4.55 -8.36
CA VAL A 70 -6.74 5.09 -8.89
C VAL A 70 -6.43 6.44 -8.25
N GLY A 71 -5.24 6.56 -7.66
CA GLY A 71 -4.82 7.71 -6.85
C GLY A 71 -5.18 7.60 -5.36
N ARG A 72 -5.85 6.52 -4.94
CA ARG A 72 -6.10 6.24 -3.52
C ARG A 72 -4.81 5.77 -2.87
N GLU A 73 -4.44 6.44 -1.78
CA GLU A 73 -3.32 6.07 -0.93
C GLU A 73 -3.80 5.46 0.39
N PHE A 74 -3.09 4.43 0.83
CA PHE A 74 -3.18 3.82 2.16
C PHE A 74 -1.87 4.03 2.91
N SER A 75 -1.95 4.19 4.22
CA SER A 75 -0.79 4.40 5.08
C SER A 75 -0.83 3.50 6.30
N TRP A 76 0.33 2.96 6.66
CA TRP A 76 0.58 2.22 7.90
C TRP A 76 1.87 2.73 8.54
N GLY A 77 2.00 2.61 9.86
CA GLY A 77 3.10 3.22 10.60
C GLY A 77 2.67 4.51 11.30
N VAL A 78 3.64 5.14 11.94
CA VAL A 78 3.42 6.20 12.95
C VAL A 78 3.21 7.57 12.31
#